data_AF-M5S642-F1
#
_entry.id   AF-M5S642-F1
#
_cell.length_a   1.000
_cell.length_b   1.000
_cell.length_c   1.000
_cell.angle_alpha   90.00
_cell.angle_beta   90.00
_cell.angle_gamma   90.00
#
_symmetry.space_group_name_H-M   'P 1'
#
loop_
_entity.id
_entity.type
_entity.pdbx_description
1 polymer ?
#
loop_
_entity_poly.entity_id
_entity_poly.type
_entity_poly.pdbx_seq_one_letter_code
_entity_poly.pdbx_strand_id
1 'polypeptide(L)'
;MLILVVMLLFALLAIAGLLIDIGMARLTQAHMQSVSDAAALEGGWQLAMGADQTTTRNAVVDRAAEMSESWGSHRIELEDGYNLGGSAKPESSQTINRDTLGDPVRPMLDPNVDNNTAGDIVLGKYCDCLGNTECWEEFQLPPLPGQPDGYGRGKMFEPTDFDVANSVLVRLRRTGEDDLAGGTSAERLTYLWSRGSLLDMGLKGDGIAVRSESIAKLAPVVAVGTAVSSSLPTAINAAIELVDVRAERFTDVTLLRPEDPFQIGSLMTGGDPEDGVGYLPIASSVMLEGSSEIRVVGFMLASVQDDDVTPMTLSDMGYERANATANLGWVTYPLSHDLLLVHQSLSDVEGDFIACAPALVRSQQIHGGTR
;
A
#
# COMPACT_ATOMS: atom_id res chain seq x y z
N MET A 1 27.99 35.07 37.82
CA MET A 1 27.81 34.83 36.37
C MET A 1 28.07 33.38 35.95
N LEU A 2 29.18 32.75 36.37
CA LEU A 2 29.51 31.37 35.97
C LEU A 2 28.38 30.36 36.24
N ILE A 3 27.73 30.44 37.41
CA ILE A 3 26.62 29.56 37.80
C ILE A 3 25.43 29.68 36.84
N LEU A 4 25.09 30.90 36.38
CA LEU A 4 24.02 31.11 35.42
C LEU A 4 24.37 30.56 34.02
N VAL A 5 25.63 30.69 33.61
CA VAL A 5 26.11 30.13 32.33
C VAL A 5 26.06 28.59 32.36
N VAL A 6 26.47 27.99 33.48
CA VAL A 6 26.41 26.53 33.67
C VAL A 6 24.96 26.04 33.68
N MET A 7 24.05 26.70 34.41
CA MET A 7 22.63 26.33 34.40
C MET A 7 21.98 26.47 33.01
N LEU A 8 22.32 27.53 32.26
CA LEU A 8 21.84 27.71 30.90
C LEU A 8 22.34 26.60 29.96
N LEU A 9 23.62 26.20 30.09
CA LEU A 9 24.19 25.11 29.30
C LEU A 9 23.45 23.78 29.56
N PHE A 10 23.17 23.45 30.83
CA PHE A 10 22.39 22.26 31.17
C PHE A 10 20.96 22.30 30.62
N ALA A 11 20.30 23.46 30.69
CA ALA A 11 18.98 23.63 30.10
C ALA A 11 18.99 23.42 28.58
N LEU A 12 19.99 23.94 27.87
CA LEU A 12 20.15 23.74 26.43
C LEU A 12 20.42 22.28 26.06
N LEU A 13 21.24 21.57 26.85
CA LEU A 13 21.49 20.13 26.65
C LEU A 13 20.24 19.28 26.90
N ALA A 14 19.44 19.63 27.91
CA ALA A 14 18.16 18.96 28.19
C ALA A 14 17.15 19.15 27.04
N ILE A 15 17.04 20.37 26.50
CA ILE A 15 16.18 20.67 25.34
C ILE A 15 16.68 19.91 24.10
N ALA A 16 17.99 19.85 23.88
CA ALA A 16 18.58 19.11 22.76
C ALA A 16 18.29 17.60 22.87
N GLY A 17 18.40 17.00 24.06
CA GLY A 17 18.03 15.60 24.30
C GLY A 17 16.56 15.32 23.97
N LEU A 18 15.65 16.17 24.45
CA LEU A 18 14.22 16.05 24.17
C LEU A 18 13.90 16.14 22.67
N LEU A 19 14.56 17.06 21.95
CA LEU A 19 14.39 17.19 20.50
C LEU A 19 14.84 15.93 19.74
N ILE A 20 15.92 15.29 20.19
CA ILE A 20 16.41 14.04 19.59
C ILE A 20 15.40 12.91 19.81
N ASP A 21 14.84 12.80 21.01
CA ASP A 21 13.86 11.75 21.33
C ASP A 21 12.56 11.93 20.54
N ILE A 22 12.06 13.16 20.41
CA ILE A 22 10.87 13.47 19.58
C ILE A 22 11.16 13.22 18.09
N GLY A 23 12.37 13.57 17.62
CA GLY A 23 12.80 13.30 16.25
C GLY A 23 12.80 11.80 15.94
N MET A 24 13.30 10.99 16.87
CA MET A 24 13.29 9.53 16.78
C MET A 24 11.88 8.94 16.73
N ALA A 25 10.97 9.45 17.57
CA ALA A 25 9.57 9.04 17.57
C ALA A 25 8.92 9.26 16.20
N ARG A 26 9.09 10.46 15.64
CA ARG A 26 8.52 10.85 14.34
C ARG A 26 9.10 10.06 13.18
N LEU A 27 10.41 9.80 13.20
CA LEU A 27 11.03 8.98 12.16
C LEU A 27 10.53 7.53 12.21
N THR A 28 10.42 6.96 13.41
CA THR A 28 9.88 5.61 13.59
C THR A 28 8.45 5.52 13.07
N GLN A 29 7.63 6.54 13.34
CA GLN A 29 6.25 6.65 12.82
C GLN A 29 6.22 6.71 11.29
N ALA A 30 7.02 7.59 10.68
CA ALA A 30 7.10 7.73 9.23
C ALA A 30 7.54 6.42 8.55
N HIS A 31 8.52 5.74 9.16
CA HIS A 31 9.01 4.46 8.66
C HIS A 31 7.94 3.36 8.76
N MET A 32 7.31 3.18 9.92
CA MET A 32 6.23 2.20 10.09
C MET A 32 5.07 2.45 9.11
N GLN A 33 4.71 3.71 8.86
CA GLN A 33 3.69 4.02 7.86
C GLN A 33 4.11 3.61 6.45
N SER A 34 5.37 3.87 6.09
CA SER A 34 5.89 3.49 4.76
C SER A 34 5.91 1.98 4.58
N VAL A 35 6.24 1.22 5.64
CA VAL A 35 6.20 -0.24 5.64
C VAL A 35 4.76 -0.75 5.51
N SER A 36 3.80 -0.22 6.29
CA SER A 36 2.40 -0.66 6.20
C SER A 36 1.77 -0.31 4.86
N ASP A 37 2.08 0.86 4.29
CA ASP A 37 1.56 1.28 2.98
C ASP A 37 2.07 0.36 1.87
N ALA A 38 3.37 0.06 1.86
CA ALA A 38 3.96 -0.82 0.87
C ALA A 38 3.47 -2.28 1.02
N ALA A 39 3.34 -2.77 2.25
CA ALA A 39 2.82 -4.10 2.52
C ALA A 39 1.34 -4.22 2.11
N ALA A 40 0.52 -3.19 2.36
CA ALA A 40 -0.88 -3.17 1.92
C ALA A 40 -1.00 -3.14 0.38
N LEU A 41 -0.18 -2.32 -0.30
CA LEU A 41 -0.15 -2.27 -1.76
C LEU A 41 0.31 -3.59 -2.37
N GLU A 42 1.31 -4.25 -1.79
CA GLU A 42 1.76 -5.58 -2.23
C GLU A 42 0.65 -6.62 -2.09
N GLY A 43 -0.01 -6.67 -0.92
CA GLY A 43 -1.15 -7.56 -0.72
C GLY A 43 -2.27 -7.30 -1.74
N GLY A 44 -2.54 -6.03 -2.04
CA GLY A 44 -3.50 -5.67 -3.08
C GLY A 44 -3.08 -6.12 -4.49
N TRP A 45 -1.79 -6.10 -4.83
CA TRP A 45 -1.30 -6.66 -6.09
C TRP A 45 -1.48 -8.18 -6.15
N GLN A 46 -1.19 -8.89 -5.07
CA GLN A 46 -1.42 -10.33 -5.00
C GLN A 46 -2.90 -10.69 -5.20
N LEU A 47 -3.82 -9.91 -4.60
CA LEU A 47 -5.25 -10.05 -4.88
C LEU A 47 -5.60 -9.79 -6.35
N ALA A 48 -5.05 -8.73 -6.95
CA ALA A 48 -5.30 -8.42 -8.37
C ALA A 48 -4.80 -9.52 -9.33
N MET A 49 -3.78 -10.29 -8.91
CA MET A 49 -3.25 -11.42 -9.67
C MET A 49 -4.02 -12.74 -9.41
N GLY A 50 -5.04 -12.72 -8.55
CA GLY A 50 -5.80 -13.91 -8.16
C GLY A 50 -5.03 -14.86 -7.26
N ALA A 51 -4.04 -14.37 -6.52
CA ALA A 51 -3.29 -15.17 -5.57
C ALA A 51 -4.18 -15.65 -4.42
N ASP A 52 -3.90 -16.85 -3.90
CA ASP A 52 -4.61 -17.33 -2.72
C ASP A 52 -4.26 -16.53 -1.45
N GLN A 53 -5.01 -16.80 -0.40
CA GLN A 53 -4.87 -16.16 0.90
C GLN A 53 -3.46 -16.32 1.48
N THR A 54 -2.88 -17.52 1.40
CA THR A 54 -1.57 -17.83 2.00
C THR A 54 -0.48 -17.05 1.27
N THR A 55 -0.54 -17.05 -0.06
CA THR A 55 0.38 -16.32 -0.94
C THR A 55 0.27 -14.82 -0.70
N THR A 56 -0.95 -14.29 -0.63
CA THR A 56 -1.20 -12.88 -0.34
C THR A 56 -0.59 -12.47 1.00
N ARG A 57 -0.83 -13.24 2.07
CA ARG A 57 -0.29 -12.91 3.40
C ARG A 57 1.23 -13.07 3.48
N ASN A 58 1.79 -14.11 2.86
CA ASN A 58 3.24 -14.31 2.82
C ASN A 58 3.92 -13.15 2.10
N ALA A 59 3.39 -12.71 0.95
CA ALA A 59 3.91 -11.55 0.24
C ALA A 59 3.85 -10.26 1.08
N VAL A 60 2.77 -10.03 1.84
CA VAL A 60 2.65 -8.90 2.76
C VAL A 60 3.72 -8.97 3.86
N VAL A 61 3.93 -10.16 4.46
CA VAL A 61 4.94 -10.38 5.50
C VAL A 61 6.35 -10.17 4.94
N ASP A 62 6.66 -10.77 3.79
CA ASP A 62 7.96 -10.67 3.13
C ASP A 62 8.24 -9.22 2.75
N ARG A 63 7.26 -8.51 2.20
CA ARG A 63 7.41 -7.09 1.84
C ARG A 63 7.65 -6.21 3.06
N ALA A 64 6.89 -6.44 4.13
CA ALA A 64 7.09 -5.73 5.38
C ALA A 64 8.48 -6.02 5.96
N ALA A 65 8.93 -7.28 5.90
CA ALA A 65 10.24 -7.71 6.38
C ALA A 65 11.39 -7.07 5.58
N GLU A 66 11.33 -7.09 4.25
CA GLU A 66 12.31 -6.44 3.36
C GLU A 66 12.48 -4.96 3.68
N MET A 67 11.37 -4.24 3.86
CA MET A 67 11.41 -2.81 4.14
C MET A 67 11.80 -2.49 5.57
N SER A 68 11.63 -3.45 6.48
CA SER A 68 12.00 -3.33 7.88
C SER A 68 13.39 -3.86 8.20
N GLU A 69 14.22 -4.21 7.19
CA GLU A 69 15.61 -4.61 7.38
C GLU A 69 16.41 -3.46 7.99
N SER A 70 16.38 -3.43 9.32
CA SER A 70 17.21 -2.58 10.14
C SER A 70 18.16 -3.46 10.93
N TRP A 71 19.44 -3.28 10.61
CA TRP A 71 20.62 -3.65 11.36
C TRP A 71 20.32 -3.85 12.85
N GLY A 72 20.31 -5.12 13.30
CA GLY A 72 20.01 -5.50 14.67
C GLY A 72 21.01 -4.91 15.67
N SER A 73 20.71 -5.04 16.97
CA SER A 73 21.55 -4.51 18.06
C SER A 73 22.83 -5.32 18.25
N HIS A 74 23.82 -5.13 17.37
CA HIS A 74 25.16 -5.67 17.55
C HIS A 74 26.23 -4.60 17.42
N ARG A 75 27.33 -4.83 18.16
CA ARG A 75 28.54 -4.01 18.21
C ARG A 75 28.97 -3.73 16.77
N ILE A 76 28.94 -2.45 16.35
CA ILE A 76 29.60 -2.06 15.10
C ILE A 76 31.08 -2.32 15.32
N GLU A 77 31.54 -3.48 14.87
CA GLU A 77 32.94 -3.75 14.68
C GLU A 77 33.29 -3.18 13.31
N LEU A 78 34.22 -2.24 13.31
CA LEU A 78 34.85 -1.81 12.07
C LEU A 78 35.75 -2.98 11.60
N GLU A 79 36.06 -3.07 10.31
CA GLU A 79 36.79 -4.21 9.73
C GLU A 79 38.09 -4.59 10.48
N ASP A 80 38.65 -3.68 11.28
CA ASP A 80 39.85 -3.88 12.12
C ASP A 80 39.57 -4.15 13.63
N GLY A 81 38.34 -4.47 14.03
CA GLY A 81 38.01 -5.00 15.37
C GLY A 81 37.95 -3.98 16.53
N TYR A 82 37.98 -2.68 16.25
CA TYR A 82 37.96 -1.63 17.28
C TYR A 82 36.63 -1.59 18.06
N ASN A 83 36.71 -1.71 19.38
CA ASN A 83 35.57 -1.61 20.29
C ASN A 83 35.32 -0.14 20.71
N LEU A 84 34.16 0.41 20.40
CA LEU A 84 33.78 1.79 20.74
C LEU A 84 33.42 2.01 22.23
N GLY A 85 33.53 0.98 23.08
CA GLY A 85 33.24 1.08 24.52
C GLY A 85 34.28 1.83 25.37
N GLY A 86 35.44 2.21 24.81
CA GLY A 86 36.51 2.87 25.55
C GLY A 86 37.11 4.08 24.81
N SER A 87 36.64 5.29 25.13
CA SER A 87 37.22 6.60 24.74
C SER A 87 37.40 6.93 23.24
N ALA A 88 36.89 6.12 22.32
CA ALA A 88 37.26 6.16 20.90
C ALA A 88 36.69 7.38 20.13
N LYS A 89 37.56 8.13 19.46
CA LYS A 89 37.21 9.12 18.43
C LYS A 89 37.12 8.41 17.07
N PRO A 90 36.03 8.56 16.30
CA PRO A 90 35.90 7.93 14.98
C PRO A 90 36.77 8.63 13.94
N GLU A 91 37.40 7.86 13.05
CA GLU A 91 38.08 8.36 11.84
C GLU A 91 37.19 8.14 10.60
N SER A 92 37.22 9.08 9.65
CA SER A 92 36.29 9.13 8.52
C SER A 92 36.48 8.05 7.45
N SER A 93 37.49 7.19 7.59
CA SER A 93 37.86 6.16 6.61
C SER A 93 37.49 4.73 7.00
N GLN A 94 36.83 4.52 8.14
CA GLN A 94 36.59 3.17 8.66
C GLN A 94 35.30 2.55 8.08
N THR A 95 35.43 1.32 7.58
CA THR A 95 34.37 0.48 7.01
C THR A 95 33.80 -0.49 8.05
N ILE A 96 32.49 -0.76 7.96
CA ILE A 96 31.76 -1.61 8.90
C ILE A 96 31.94 -3.08 8.51
N ASN A 97 32.32 -3.93 9.46
CA ASN A 97 32.38 -5.37 9.26
C ASN A 97 30.96 -5.94 9.12
N ARG A 98 30.63 -6.42 7.91
CA ARG A 98 29.31 -6.98 7.59
C ARG A 98 29.08 -8.40 8.13
N ASP A 99 30.15 -9.14 8.41
CA ASP A 99 30.06 -10.54 8.87
C ASP A 99 29.76 -10.66 10.38
N THR A 100 29.88 -9.54 11.11
CA THR A 100 29.51 -9.44 12.54
C THR A 100 28.07 -8.97 12.77
N LEU A 101 27.32 -8.75 11.70
CA LEU A 101 25.91 -8.39 11.76
C LEU A 101 25.12 -9.68 12.03
N GLY A 102 24.70 -9.87 13.28
CA GLY A 102 23.76 -10.95 13.61
C GLY A 102 22.45 -10.84 12.82
N ASP A 103 21.59 -11.86 12.95
CA ASP A 103 20.33 -11.95 12.19
C ASP A 103 19.51 -10.64 12.28
N PRO A 104 18.94 -10.18 11.15
CA PRO A 104 18.18 -8.94 11.11
C PRO A 104 16.98 -9.03 12.06
N VAL A 105 16.84 -8.03 12.94
CA VAL A 105 15.64 -7.91 13.77
C VAL A 105 14.53 -7.32 12.91
N ARG A 106 13.55 -8.15 12.57
CA ARG A 106 12.42 -7.80 11.71
C ARG A 106 11.20 -7.60 12.61
N PRO A 107 10.56 -6.41 12.66
CA PRO A 107 9.19 -6.34 13.16
C PRO A 107 8.35 -7.28 12.31
N MET A 108 7.91 -8.39 12.91
CA MET A 108 7.08 -9.37 12.21
C MET A 108 5.62 -8.99 12.41
N LEU A 109 4.91 -8.88 11.29
CA LEU A 109 3.45 -8.89 11.31
C LEU A 109 2.99 -10.26 11.83
N ASP A 110 1.98 -10.27 12.69
CA ASP A 110 1.36 -11.52 13.11
C ASP A 110 0.47 -12.04 11.96
N PRO A 111 0.77 -13.21 11.37
CA PRO A 111 -0.05 -13.78 10.32
C PRO A 111 -1.42 -14.15 10.88
N ASN A 112 -2.44 -13.38 10.48
CA ASN A 112 -3.81 -13.60 10.92
C ASN A 112 -4.51 -14.66 10.06
N VAL A 113 -4.08 -15.92 10.19
CA VAL A 113 -4.51 -17.03 9.32
C VAL A 113 -6.04 -17.11 9.18
N ASP A 114 -6.76 -16.91 10.27
CA ASP A 114 -8.22 -17.04 10.33
C ASP A 114 -9.00 -15.76 9.95
N ASN A 115 -8.32 -14.69 9.53
CA ASN A 115 -8.94 -13.38 9.21
C ASN A 115 -9.68 -12.70 10.36
N ASN A 116 -9.30 -12.99 11.60
CA ASN A 116 -9.97 -12.41 12.75
C ASN A 116 -9.89 -10.88 12.72
N THR A 117 -10.95 -10.21 13.17
CA THR A 117 -11.05 -8.74 13.26
C THR A 117 -9.89 -8.10 14.02
N ALA A 118 -9.30 -8.83 14.96
CA ALA A 118 -8.22 -8.37 15.82
C ALA A 118 -6.81 -8.46 15.19
N GLY A 119 -6.66 -9.19 14.08
CA GLY A 119 -5.36 -9.47 13.47
C GLY A 119 -4.70 -8.27 12.77
N ASP A 120 -3.42 -8.47 12.43
CA ASP A 120 -2.57 -7.44 11.81
C ASP A 120 -2.61 -7.44 10.28
N ILE A 121 -2.97 -8.57 9.66
CA ILE A 121 -3.26 -8.65 8.22
C ILE A 121 -4.69 -9.13 8.06
N VAL A 122 -5.58 -8.32 7.50
CA VAL A 122 -7.00 -8.67 7.35
C VAL A 122 -7.43 -8.47 5.90
N LEU A 123 -8.08 -9.47 5.32
CA LEU A 123 -8.70 -9.42 4.00
C LEU A 123 -10.19 -9.13 4.16
N GLY A 124 -10.78 -8.32 3.29
CA GLY A 124 -12.17 -7.94 3.45
C GLY A 124 -12.68 -6.96 2.43
N LYS A 125 -13.79 -6.31 2.78
CA LYS A 125 -14.40 -5.25 1.98
C LYS A 125 -14.23 -3.91 2.67
N TYR A 126 -13.90 -2.91 1.86
CA TYR A 126 -13.99 -1.52 2.28
C TYR A 126 -15.46 -1.08 2.23
N CYS A 127 -16.01 -0.68 3.37
CA CYS A 127 -17.38 -0.21 3.47
C CYS A 127 -17.43 1.26 3.03
N ASP A 128 -18.02 1.52 1.87
CA ASP A 128 -18.31 2.88 1.44
C ASP A 128 -19.58 3.38 2.12
N CYS A 129 -19.41 4.27 3.10
CA CYS A 129 -20.52 4.80 3.88
C CYS A 129 -21.43 5.73 3.04
N LEU A 130 -21.07 6.12 1.81
CA LEU A 130 -21.88 7.03 0.99
C LEU A 130 -23.29 6.50 0.68
N GLY A 131 -23.49 5.18 0.69
CA GLY A 131 -24.79 4.54 0.41
C GLY A 131 -25.49 3.88 1.60
N ASN A 132 -24.83 3.74 2.76
CA ASN A 132 -25.37 2.98 3.90
C ASN A 132 -25.37 3.82 5.19
N THR A 133 -26.55 4.31 5.56
CA THR A 133 -26.78 5.13 6.77
C THR A 133 -26.49 4.38 8.08
N GLU A 134 -26.58 3.05 8.12
CA GLU A 134 -26.23 2.26 9.31
C GLU A 134 -24.72 2.28 9.61
N CYS A 135 -23.88 2.43 8.58
CA CYS A 135 -22.43 2.53 8.73
C CYS A 135 -22.01 3.87 9.37
N TRP A 136 -22.85 4.91 9.23
CA TRP A 136 -22.61 6.23 9.83
C TRP A 136 -22.99 6.32 11.31
N GLU A 137 -24.02 5.59 11.76
CA GLU A 137 -24.47 5.64 13.16
C GLU A 137 -23.46 4.98 14.12
N GLU A 138 -22.75 3.92 13.68
CA GLU A 138 -21.68 3.26 14.47
C GLU A 138 -20.36 4.07 14.49
N PHE A 139 -20.23 5.07 13.61
CA PHE A 139 -19.12 6.04 13.63
C PHE A 139 -19.24 7.08 14.76
N GLN A 140 -20.42 7.19 15.38
CA GLN A 140 -20.68 8.07 16.53
C GLN A 140 -20.44 7.38 17.89
N LEU A 141 -19.61 6.35 17.95
CA LEU A 141 -19.13 5.87 19.26
C LEU A 141 -18.42 7.04 19.96
N PRO A 142 -18.77 7.35 21.23
CA PRO A 142 -18.10 8.42 21.94
C PRO A 142 -16.60 8.12 21.98
N PRO A 143 -15.73 9.11 21.72
CA PRO A 143 -14.29 8.90 21.74
C PRO A 143 -13.91 8.34 23.11
N LEU A 144 -13.14 7.25 23.12
CA LEU A 144 -12.51 6.76 24.33
C LEU A 144 -11.64 7.89 24.90
N PRO A 145 -11.51 8.01 26.23
CA PRO A 145 -10.65 9.03 26.83
C PRO A 145 -9.23 8.95 26.26
N GLY A 146 -8.78 10.01 25.57
CA GLY A 146 -7.48 10.07 24.89
C GLY A 146 -7.49 9.81 23.38
N GLN A 147 -8.64 9.55 22.75
CA GLN A 147 -8.75 9.50 21.28
C GLN A 147 -8.83 10.92 20.67
N PRO A 148 -8.09 11.20 19.57
CA PRO A 148 -8.28 12.41 18.78
C PRO A 148 -9.69 12.44 18.13
N ASP A 149 -10.24 13.64 17.95
CA ASP A 149 -11.48 13.84 17.17
C ASP A 149 -11.31 13.27 15.75
N GLY A 150 -12.27 12.45 15.31
CA GLY A 150 -12.23 11.71 14.03
C GLY A 150 -11.70 10.27 14.14
N TYR A 151 -11.28 9.82 15.33
CA TYR A 151 -10.86 8.44 15.59
C TYR A 151 -12.08 7.53 15.86
N GLY A 152 -12.83 7.21 14.81
CA GLY A 152 -13.80 6.12 14.83
C GLY A 152 -13.11 4.80 14.47
N ARG A 153 -13.09 3.82 15.38
CA ARG A 153 -12.80 2.41 15.03
C ARG A 153 -14.00 1.75 14.32
N GLY A 154 -14.86 2.55 13.69
CA GLY A 154 -16.05 2.07 13.00
C GLY A 154 -15.67 1.21 11.80
N LYS A 155 -16.59 0.36 11.37
CA LYS A 155 -16.43 -0.69 10.35
C LYS A 155 -16.28 -0.13 8.91
N MET A 156 -15.38 0.83 8.67
CA MET A 156 -15.00 1.19 7.29
C MET A 156 -14.25 0.04 6.59
N PHE A 157 -13.85 -0.97 7.36
CA PHE A 157 -13.33 -2.22 6.84
C PHE A 157 -14.05 -3.37 7.56
N GLU A 158 -14.72 -4.23 6.79
CA GLU A 158 -15.37 -5.43 7.30
C GLU A 158 -14.59 -6.64 6.80
N PRO A 159 -14.07 -7.50 7.70
CA PRO A 159 -13.52 -8.78 7.28
C PRO A 159 -14.62 -9.60 6.62
N THR A 160 -14.33 -10.15 5.46
CA THR A 160 -15.25 -11.04 4.74
C THR A 160 -14.58 -12.39 4.53
N ASP A 161 -15.35 -13.32 3.98
CA ASP A 161 -14.80 -14.56 3.47
C ASP A 161 -13.72 -14.27 2.42
N PHE A 162 -12.72 -15.15 2.38
CA PHE A 162 -11.50 -14.99 1.59
C PHE A 162 -11.77 -14.91 0.09
N ASP A 163 -12.76 -15.65 -0.37
CA ASP A 163 -13.12 -15.75 -1.79
C ASP A 163 -13.83 -14.48 -2.31
N VAL A 164 -14.17 -13.53 -1.43
CA VAL A 164 -14.91 -12.30 -1.78
C VAL A 164 -14.18 -11.03 -1.33
N ALA A 165 -12.91 -11.15 -0.94
CA ALA A 165 -12.11 -10.04 -0.46
C ALA A 165 -11.61 -9.16 -1.63
N ASN A 166 -11.81 -7.86 -1.54
CA ASN A 166 -11.35 -6.89 -2.54
C ASN A 166 -10.42 -5.80 -1.96
N SER A 167 -10.12 -5.90 -0.67
CA SER A 167 -9.32 -4.94 0.07
C SER A 167 -8.45 -5.66 1.10
N VAL A 168 -7.28 -5.08 1.39
CA VAL A 168 -6.31 -5.59 2.37
C VAL A 168 -6.04 -4.51 3.41
N LEU A 169 -6.23 -4.86 4.67
CA LEU A 169 -5.87 -4.05 5.82
C LEU A 169 -4.58 -4.59 6.43
N VAL A 170 -3.56 -3.74 6.52
CA VAL A 170 -2.31 -4.04 7.22
C VAL A 170 -2.19 -3.10 8.41
N ARG A 171 -1.91 -3.67 9.58
CA ARG A 171 -1.66 -2.96 10.83
C ARG A 171 -0.26 -3.32 11.31
N LEU A 172 0.56 -2.31 11.53
CA LEU A 172 1.82 -2.48 12.25
C LEU A 172 1.66 -1.86 13.63
N ARG A 173 2.11 -2.59 14.65
CA ARG A 173 2.08 -2.12 16.04
C ARG A 173 3.45 -2.31 16.65
N ARG A 174 3.83 -1.34 17.46
CA ARG A 174 4.98 -1.40 18.36
C ARG A 174 4.50 -0.85 19.69
N THR A 175 4.14 -1.72 20.63
CA THR A 175 3.56 -1.33 21.94
C THR A 175 4.19 -2.13 23.07
N GLY A 176 4.47 -1.50 24.21
CA GLY A 176 4.82 -2.16 25.48
C GLY A 176 3.61 -2.42 26.38
N GLU A 177 2.44 -2.72 25.80
CA GLU A 177 1.20 -2.99 26.53
C GLU A 177 1.06 -4.50 26.77
N ASP A 178 1.15 -4.93 28.03
CA ASP A 178 1.15 -6.33 28.47
C ASP A 178 -0.22 -7.05 28.41
N ASP A 179 -1.30 -6.44 27.89
CA ASP A 179 -2.66 -6.98 28.13
C ASP A 179 -3.67 -6.82 26.99
N LEU A 180 -3.26 -7.13 25.76
CA LEU A 180 -4.21 -7.50 24.69
C LEU A 180 -4.22 -9.02 24.55
N ALA A 181 -5.33 -9.64 24.94
CA ALA A 181 -5.57 -11.07 24.73
C ALA A 181 -5.48 -11.39 23.23
N GLY A 182 -4.35 -11.95 22.79
CA GLY A 182 -4.16 -12.52 21.46
C GLY A 182 -3.15 -11.84 20.53
N GLY A 183 -2.25 -10.97 21.00
CA GLY A 183 -1.15 -10.46 20.17
C GLY A 183 0.22 -10.95 20.65
N THR A 184 0.93 -11.73 19.85
CA THR A 184 2.34 -12.05 20.12
C THR A 184 3.24 -11.29 19.16
N SER A 185 4.15 -10.47 19.70
CA SER A 185 5.35 -10.04 18.97
C SER A 185 6.55 -10.09 19.92
N ALA A 186 7.62 -10.74 19.46
CA ALA A 186 8.91 -10.80 20.14
C ALA A 186 9.88 -9.74 19.58
N GLU A 187 10.83 -9.35 20.44
CA GLU A 187 11.90 -8.33 20.44
C GLU A 187 12.50 -7.83 19.10
N ARG A 188 13.14 -6.64 18.91
CA ARG A 188 13.26 -5.30 19.53
C ARG A 188 14.03 -4.37 18.53
N LEU A 189 13.46 -3.21 18.20
CA LEU A 189 14.09 -1.91 17.78
C LEU A 189 14.91 -1.74 16.48
N THR A 190 14.56 -0.69 15.72
CA THR A 190 15.35 -0.07 14.63
C THR A 190 16.24 1.10 15.12
N TYR A 191 17.49 1.14 14.66
CA TYR A 191 18.68 1.62 15.40
C TYR A 191 19.21 3.04 15.07
N LEU A 192 18.83 3.70 13.97
CA LEU A 192 19.75 4.67 13.36
C LEU A 192 19.83 6.09 13.95
N TRP A 193 18.84 6.58 14.72
CA TRP A 193 18.96 7.90 15.40
C TRP A 193 18.90 7.82 16.93
N SER A 194 18.94 6.60 17.47
CA SER A 194 19.09 6.32 18.91
C SER A 194 20.44 6.78 19.49
N ARG A 195 21.45 7.01 18.64
CA ARG A 195 22.81 7.30 19.06
C ARG A 195 23.03 8.71 19.62
N GLY A 196 22.12 9.65 19.35
CA GLY A 196 22.12 10.98 19.98
C GLY A 196 21.26 11.06 21.25
N SER A 197 20.38 10.09 21.47
CA SER A 197 19.44 10.12 22.59
C SER A 197 20.18 9.94 23.91
N LEU A 198 19.94 10.86 24.86
CA LEU A 198 20.46 10.80 26.22
C LEU A 198 19.67 9.86 27.13
N LEU A 199 18.64 9.18 26.60
CA LEU A 199 17.91 8.16 27.34
C LEU A 199 18.86 7.05 27.78
N ASP A 200 18.69 6.60 29.03
CA ASP A 200 19.40 5.45 29.56
C ASP A 200 19.13 4.21 28.68
N MET A 201 20.13 3.34 28.51
CA MET A 201 20.01 2.17 27.64
C MET A 201 18.92 1.19 28.11
N GLY A 202 18.61 1.18 29.41
CA GLY A 202 17.46 0.45 29.96
C GLY A 202 16.12 1.03 29.50
N LEU A 203 15.97 2.35 29.49
CA LEU A 203 14.74 3.07 29.10
C LEU A 203 14.54 3.16 27.58
N LYS A 204 15.62 3.03 26.80
CA LYS A 204 15.55 2.91 25.33
C LYS A 204 14.84 1.62 24.88
N GLY A 205 14.80 0.60 25.75
CA GLY A 205 14.11 -0.68 25.53
C GLY A 205 12.61 -0.66 25.81
N ASP A 206 12.11 0.34 26.54
CA ASP A 206 10.69 0.46 26.92
C ASP A 206 9.81 1.06 25.80
N GLY A 207 10.45 1.66 24.79
CA GLY A 207 9.84 2.01 23.51
C GLY A 207 8.80 3.15 23.54
N ILE A 208 8.58 3.75 22.37
CA ILE A 208 7.42 4.61 22.14
C ILE A 208 6.37 3.73 21.46
N ALA A 209 5.15 3.75 22.00
CA ALA A 209 4.02 3.08 21.39
C ALA A 209 3.68 3.75 20.06
N VAL A 210 3.89 3.04 18.96
CA VAL A 210 3.59 3.52 17.60
C VAL A 210 2.73 2.48 16.89
N ARG A 211 1.67 2.93 16.23
CA ARG A 211 0.86 2.09 15.36
C ARG A 211 0.69 2.78 14.00
N SER A 212 0.73 2.01 12.94
CA SER A 212 0.33 2.45 11.61
C SER A 212 -0.72 1.50 11.04
N GLU A 213 -1.65 2.06 10.29
CA GLU A 213 -2.67 1.32 9.58
C GLU A 213 -2.74 1.79 8.13
N SER A 214 -2.84 0.82 7.24
CA SER A 214 -2.92 1.05 5.81
C SER A 214 -3.98 0.12 5.21
N ILE A 215 -4.85 0.67 4.38
CA ILE A 215 -5.85 -0.08 3.63
C ILE A 215 -5.62 0.16 2.15
N ALA A 216 -5.36 -0.91 1.42
CA ALA A 216 -5.37 -0.91 -0.03
C ALA A 216 -6.66 -1.56 -0.52
N LYS A 217 -7.32 -0.93 -1.49
CA LYS A 217 -8.52 -1.44 -2.17
C LYS A 217 -8.18 -1.67 -3.64
N LEU A 218 -8.71 -2.75 -4.22
CA LEU A 218 -8.70 -2.93 -5.67
C LEU A 218 -9.63 -1.93 -6.34
N ALA A 219 -9.07 -1.14 -7.25
CA ALA A 219 -9.81 -0.19 -8.06
C ALA A 219 -9.54 -0.45 -9.55
N PRO A 220 -10.49 -0.16 -10.44
CA PRO A 220 -10.28 -0.27 -11.87
C PRO A 220 -9.05 0.53 -12.32
N VAL A 221 -8.29 -0.03 -13.26
CA VAL A 221 -7.05 0.59 -13.76
C VAL A 221 -7.36 1.86 -14.55
N VAL A 222 -6.57 2.91 -14.32
CA VAL A 222 -6.66 4.19 -15.05
C VAL A 222 -5.60 4.34 -16.13
N ALA A 223 -4.48 3.64 -16.03
CA ALA A 223 -3.43 3.65 -17.04
C ALA A 223 -2.60 2.35 -16.99
N VAL A 224 -2.11 1.94 -18.16
CA VAL A 224 -1.31 0.72 -18.34
C VAL A 224 0.00 1.03 -19.04
N GLY A 225 1.02 0.22 -18.76
CA GLY A 225 2.31 0.31 -19.42
C GLY A 225 2.30 -0.32 -20.81
N THR A 226 3.10 0.25 -21.71
CA THR A 226 3.32 -0.25 -23.09
C THR A 226 4.64 -1.01 -23.23
N ALA A 227 5.35 -1.24 -22.11
CA ALA A 227 6.65 -1.90 -22.13
C ALA A 227 6.48 -3.39 -22.44
N VAL A 228 7.01 -3.83 -23.59
CA VAL A 228 6.99 -5.23 -24.00
C VAL A 228 8.08 -5.99 -23.24
N SER A 229 7.68 -6.86 -22.32
CA SER A 229 8.59 -7.83 -21.69
C SER A 229 7.85 -9.14 -21.47
N SER A 230 8.57 -10.26 -21.47
CA SER A 230 7.98 -11.58 -21.20
C SER A 230 7.37 -11.71 -19.79
N SER A 231 7.67 -10.76 -18.90
CA SER A 231 7.19 -10.74 -17.51
C SER A 231 6.10 -9.71 -17.24
N LEU A 232 5.72 -8.87 -18.23
CA LEU A 232 4.74 -7.81 -18.05
C LEU A 232 3.69 -7.85 -19.16
N PRO A 233 2.40 -7.75 -18.82
CA PRO A 233 1.35 -7.52 -19.80
C PRO A 233 1.59 -6.18 -20.52
N THR A 234 1.17 -6.12 -21.78
CA THR A 234 1.20 -4.91 -22.61
C THR A 234 -0.23 -4.46 -22.94
N ALA A 235 -0.40 -3.18 -23.23
CA ALA A 235 -1.63 -2.70 -23.86
C ALA A 235 -1.79 -3.30 -25.26
N ILE A 236 -2.98 -3.77 -25.58
CA ILE A 236 -3.39 -4.20 -26.92
C ILE A 236 -3.86 -2.96 -27.69
N ASN A 237 -3.47 -2.83 -28.95
CA ASN A 237 -3.90 -1.74 -29.82
C ASN A 237 -5.30 -2.01 -30.41
N ALA A 238 -6.23 -2.34 -29.52
CA ALA A 238 -7.63 -2.61 -29.79
C ALA A 238 -8.45 -2.12 -28.57
N ALA A 239 -9.75 -1.93 -28.72
CA ALA A 239 -10.63 -1.57 -27.62
C ALA A 239 -12.01 -2.18 -27.84
N ILE A 240 -12.61 -2.69 -26.77
CA ILE A 240 -13.97 -3.23 -26.76
C ILE A 240 -14.93 -2.20 -26.16
N GLU A 241 -16.13 -2.09 -26.70
CA GLU A 241 -17.13 -1.20 -26.11
C GLU A 241 -17.68 -1.74 -24.78
N LEU A 242 -17.93 -0.84 -23.83
CA LEU A 242 -18.48 -1.17 -22.52
C LEU A 242 -19.84 -1.89 -22.61
N VAL A 243 -20.62 -1.62 -23.66
CA VAL A 243 -21.91 -2.29 -23.90
C VAL A 243 -21.72 -3.79 -24.15
N ASP A 244 -20.69 -4.16 -24.92
CA ASP A 244 -20.37 -5.56 -25.24
C ASP A 244 -19.79 -6.26 -24.00
N VAL A 245 -18.93 -5.58 -23.24
CA VAL A 245 -18.42 -6.09 -21.95
C VAL A 245 -19.55 -6.42 -20.98
N ARG A 246 -20.51 -5.50 -20.79
CA ARG A 246 -21.66 -5.71 -19.88
C ARG A 246 -22.65 -6.76 -20.38
N ALA A 247 -22.71 -6.96 -21.70
CA ALA A 247 -23.54 -7.99 -22.31
C ALA A 247 -22.84 -9.35 -22.38
N GLU A 248 -21.60 -9.47 -21.87
CA GLU A 248 -20.72 -10.63 -22.02
C GLU A 248 -20.60 -11.11 -23.48
N ARG A 249 -20.66 -10.15 -24.41
CA ARG A 249 -20.51 -10.42 -25.85
C ARG A 249 -19.05 -10.24 -26.22
N PHE A 250 -18.36 -11.36 -26.43
CA PHE A 250 -16.93 -11.34 -26.73
C PHE A 250 -16.57 -11.93 -28.09
N THR A 251 -17.53 -12.42 -28.87
CA THR A 251 -17.30 -12.95 -30.22
C THR A 251 -17.95 -12.06 -31.27
N ASP A 252 -17.31 -11.91 -32.44
CA ASP A 252 -17.80 -11.06 -33.53
C ASP A 252 -18.11 -9.63 -33.03
N VAL A 253 -17.17 -9.08 -32.24
CA VAL A 253 -17.28 -7.74 -31.67
C VAL A 253 -16.62 -6.71 -32.56
N THR A 254 -17.21 -5.52 -32.63
CA THR A 254 -16.59 -4.41 -33.34
C THR A 254 -15.51 -3.81 -32.45
N LEU A 255 -14.25 -4.08 -32.79
CA LEU A 255 -13.12 -3.49 -32.08
C LEU A 255 -12.80 -2.08 -32.60
N LEU A 256 -12.45 -1.20 -31.66
CA LEU A 256 -12.01 0.16 -31.92
C LEU A 256 -10.49 0.28 -31.70
N ARG A 257 -9.88 1.38 -32.13
CA ARG A 257 -8.46 1.63 -31.90
C ARG A 257 -8.24 2.84 -30.98
N PRO A 258 -7.56 2.68 -29.83
CA PRO A 258 -7.20 3.82 -28.97
C PRO A 258 -6.04 4.64 -29.55
N GLU A 259 -6.02 5.94 -29.30
CA GLU A 259 -4.81 6.77 -29.47
C GLU A 259 -3.85 6.60 -28.29
N ASP A 260 -2.55 6.62 -28.58
CA ASP A 260 -1.51 6.77 -27.55
C ASP A 260 -1.66 8.12 -26.83
N PRO A 261 -1.50 8.18 -25.49
CA PRO A 261 -1.14 7.09 -24.57
C PRO A 261 -2.33 6.21 -24.13
N PHE A 262 -2.08 4.96 -23.75
CA PHE A 262 -3.09 4.03 -23.21
C PHE A 262 -3.47 4.34 -21.76
N GLN A 263 -4.32 5.35 -21.59
CA GLN A 263 -4.86 5.79 -20.31
C GLN A 263 -6.35 6.13 -20.44
N ILE A 264 -7.02 6.24 -19.29
CA ILE A 264 -8.40 6.68 -19.24
C ILE A 264 -8.54 8.08 -19.85
N GLY A 265 -9.59 8.26 -20.65
CA GLY A 265 -9.88 9.48 -21.38
C GLY A 265 -9.23 9.57 -22.75
N SER A 266 -8.35 8.65 -23.14
CA SER A 266 -7.79 8.63 -24.50
C SER A 266 -8.88 8.42 -25.54
N LEU A 267 -8.72 9.09 -26.69
CA LEU A 267 -9.71 9.08 -27.77
C LEU A 267 -9.62 7.78 -28.56
N MET A 268 -10.77 7.29 -29.06
CA MET A 268 -10.78 6.24 -30.07
C MET A 268 -10.62 6.84 -31.46
N THR A 269 -9.64 6.35 -32.22
CA THR A 269 -9.49 6.61 -33.65
C THR A 269 -10.04 5.47 -34.48
N GLY A 270 -10.47 5.78 -35.70
CA GLY A 270 -10.72 4.76 -36.70
C GLY A 270 -9.40 4.15 -37.18
N GLY A 271 -9.37 2.83 -37.35
CA GLY A 271 -8.22 2.07 -37.84
C GLY A 271 -8.44 0.57 -37.61
N ASP A 272 -7.57 -0.25 -38.18
CA ASP A 272 -7.64 -1.70 -38.00
C ASP A 272 -7.10 -2.07 -36.59
N PRO A 273 -7.88 -2.78 -35.76
CA PRO A 273 -7.45 -3.28 -34.45
C PRO A 273 -6.32 -4.31 -34.62
N GLU A 274 -5.47 -4.45 -33.61
CA GLU A 274 -4.37 -5.42 -33.60
C GLU A 274 -4.66 -6.59 -32.65
N ASP A 275 -4.37 -7.80 -33.10
CA ASP A 275 -4.38 -9.00 -32.25
C ASP A 275 -3.33 -8.89 -31.15
N GLY A 276 -3.61 -9.51 -30.00
CA GLY A 276 -2.66 -9.49 -28.89
C GLY A 276 -3.21 -10.09 -27.61
N VAL A 277 -2.33 -10.16 -26.61
CA VAL A 277 -2.65 -10.65 -25.26
C VAL A 277 -2.15 -9.65 -24.23
N GLY A 278 -3.03 -9.19 -23.35
CA GLY A 278 -2.70 -8.23 -22.31
C GLY A 278 -3.88 -7.35 -21.92
N TYR A 279 -3.61 -6.07 -21.70
CA TYR A 279 -4.65 -5.10 -21.35
C TYR A 279 -5.40 -4.65 -22.59
N LEU A 280 -6.68 -4.96 -22.64
CA LEU A 280 -7.63 -4.48 -23.63
C LEU A 280 -8.38 -3.26 -23.07
N PRO A 281 -8.17 -2.06 -23.63
CA PRO A 281 -8.97 -0.88 -23.31
C PRO A 281 -10.48 -1.12 -23.47
N ILE A 282 -11.25 -0.58 -22.53
CA ILE A 282 -12.71 -0.53 -22.59
C ILE A 282 -13.11 0.88 -23.02
N ALA A 283 -13.91 0.97 -24.07
CA ALA A 283 -14.36 2.23 -24.66
C ALA A 283 -15.83 2.52 -24.29
N SER A 284 -16.17 3.78 -24.07
CA SER A 284 -17.56 4.22 -23.92
C SER A 284 -17.74 5.62 -24.48
N SER A 285 -18.96 5.92 -24.95
CA SER A 285 -19.36 7.29 -25.26
C SER A 285 -19.43 8.11 -23.97
N VAL A 286 -18.73 9.24 -23.94
CA VAL A 286 -18.71 10.20 -22.85
C VAL A 286 -19.06 11.59 -23.39
N MET A 287 -19.88 12.34 -22.65
CA MET A 287 -20.17 13.72 -23.00
C MET A 287 -19.04 14.64 -22.51
N LEU A 288 -18.47 15.42 -23.43
CA LEU A 288 -17.44 16.41 -23.14
C LEU A 288 -17.79 17.71 -23.86
N GLU A 289 -17.95 18.81 -23.10
CA GLU A 289 -18.18 20.16 -23.64
C GLU A 289 -19.31 20.27 -24.69
N GLY A 290 -20.32 19.40 -24.62
CA GLY A 290 -21.47 19.39 -25.54
C GLY A 290 -21.31 18.51 -26.79
N SER A 291 -20.23 17.74 -26.90
CA SER A 291 -20.01 16.70 -27.92
C SER A 291 -19.94 15.31 -27.26
N SER A 292 -20.47 14.28 -27.93
CA SER A 292 -20.29 12.88 -27.52
C SER A 292 -19.06 12.31 -28.21
N GLU A 293 -18.09 11.84 -27.45
CA GLU A 293 -16.88 11.22 -27.98
C GLU A 293 -16.66 9.85 -27.35
N ILE A 294 -16.13 8.90 -28.12
CA ILE A 294 -15.81 7.57 -27.61
C ILE A 294 -14.40 7.62 -27.03
N ARG A 295 -14.28 7.30 -25.74
CA ARG A 295 -13.02 7.39 -24.99
C ARG A 295 -12.78 6.13 -24.17
N VAL A 296 -11.52 5.89 -23.82
CA VAL A 296 -11.14 4.84 -22.85
C VAL A 296 -11.75 5.18 -21.50
N VAL A 297 -12.47 4.23 -20.89
CA VAL A 297 -13.04 4.35 -19.55
C VAL A 297 -12.43 3.37 -18.54
N GLY A 298 -11.67 2.39 -19.02
CA GLY A 298 -10.92 1.45 -18.19
C GLY A 298 -10.25 0.37 -19.03
N PHE A 299 -9.87 -0.73 -18.39
CA PHE A 299 -9.14 -1.82 -19.05
C PHE A 299 -9.66 -3.16 -18.54
N MET A 300 -9.65 -4.16 -19.42
CA MET A 300 -9.81 -5.57 -19.07
C MET A 300 -8.58 -6.37 -19.51
N LEU A 301 -8.47 -7.60 -19.04
CA LEU A 301 -7.44 -8.55 -19.43
C LEU A 301 -8.05 -9.52 -20.44
N ALA A 302 -7.46 -9.61 -21.61
CA ALA A 302 -7.98 -10.46 -22.69
C ALA A 302 -6.92 -10.90 -23.69
N SER A 303 -7.29 -11.91 -24.47
CA SER A 303 -6.67 -12.26 -25.76
C SER A 303 -7.60 -11.79 -26.86
N VAL A 304 -7.05 -11.17 -27.90
CA VAL A 304 -7.77 -10.70 -29.08
C VAL A 304 -7.24 -11.44 -30.30
N GLN A 305 -8.14 -12.05 -31.08
CA GLN A 305 -7.82 -12.72 -32.33
C GLN A 305 -8.98 -12.57 -33.33
N ASP A 306 -8.73 -11.96 -34.50
CA ASP A 306 -9.67 -11.93 -35.65
C ASP A 306 -11.11 -11.42 -35.30
N ASP A 307 -11.25 -10.49 -34.35
CA ASP A 307 -12.50 -9.95 -33.75
C ASP A 307 -13.14 -10.76 -32.62
N ASP A 308 -12.53 -11.86 -32.20
CA ASP A 308 -12.89 -12.59 -30.98
C ASP A 308 -12.01 -12.12 -29.81
N VAL A 309 -12.68 -11.81 -28.70
CA VAL A 309 -12.09 -11.45 -27.42
C VAL A 309 -12.27 -12.65 -26.48
N THR A 310 -11.20 -13.09 -25.85
CA THR A 310 -11.24 -14.10 -24.79
C THR A 310 -10.83 -13.43 -23.49
N PRO A 311 -11.76 -13.15 -22.56
CA PRO A 311 -11.43 -12.63 -21.24
C PRO A 311 -10.51 -13.60 -20.50
N MET A 312 -9.50 -13.08 -19.82
CA MET A 312 -8.51 -13.87 -19.09
C MET A 312 -8.11 -13.16 -17.79
N THR A 313 -7.53 -13.89 -16.85
CA THR A 313 -6.88 -13.31 -15.67
C THR A 313 -5.38 -13.12 -15.91
N LEU A 314 -4.68 -12.37 -15.04
CA LEU A 314 -3.22 -12.24 -15.11
C LEU A 314 -2.51 -13.59 -14.93
N SER A 315 -3.06 -14.45 -14.08
CA SER A 315 -2.52 -15.78 -13.82
C SER A 315 -2.70 -16.70 -15.04
N ASP A 316 -3.84 -16.62 -15.74
CA ASP A 316 -4.06 -17.35 -17.01
C ASP A 316 -3.03 -16.97 -18.09
N MET A 317 -2.61 -15.69 -18.11
CA MET A 317 -1.59 -15.19 -19.04
C MET A 317 -0.15 -15.57 -18.64
N GLY A 318 0.06 -16.10 -17.43
CA GLY A 318 1.39 -16.45 -16.91
C GLY A 318 2.26 -15.25 -16.53
N TYR A 319 1.66 -14.08 -16.29
CA TYR A 319 2.40 -12.90 -15.85
C TYR A 319 2.57 -12.88 -14.32
N GLU A 320 3.81 -12.74 -13.86
CA GLU A 320 4.14 -12.62 -12.43
C GLU A 320 4.16 -11.15 -11.94
N ARG A 321 3.96 -10.20 -12.85
CA ARG A 321 4.02 -8.76 -12.57
C ARG A 321 3.00 -8.02 -13.41
N ALA A 322 2.58 -6.86 -12.90
CA ALA A 322 1.69 -5.94 -13.58
C ALA A 322 2.33 -4.55 -13.69
N ASN A 323 2.03 -3.84 -14.77
CA ASN A 323 2.46 -2.46 -15.04
C ASN A 323 1.23 -1.56 -15.22
N ALA A 324 0.29 -1.66 -14.29
CA ALA A 324 -0.94 -0.88 -14.28
C ALA A 324 -1.02 0.02 -13.03
N THR A 325 -1.81 1.09 -13.09
CA THR A 325 -2.04 1.98 -11.96
C THR A 325 -3.51 2.36 -11.85
N ALA A 326 -4.01 2.53 -10.63
CA ALA A 326 -5.31 3.12 -10.32
C ALA A 326 -5.19 4.61 -9.90
N ASN A 327 -3.99 5.19 -9.99
CA ASN A 327 -3.75 6.57 -9.57
C ASN A 327 -4.07 7.58 -10.68
N LEU A 328 -5.13 8.36 -10.47
CA LEU A 328 -5.57 9.43 -11.38
C LEU A 328 -4.54 10.54 -11.59
N GLY A 329 -3.54 10.69 -10.71
CA GLY A 329 -2.48 11.71 -10.85
C GLY A 329 -1.60 11.54 -12.09
N TRP A 330 -1.65 10.37 -12.74
CA TRP A 330 -0.96 10.11 -14.02
C TRP A 330 -1.78 10.55 -15.23
N VAL A 331 -3.05 10.88 -15.03
CA VAL A 331 -3.94 11.28 -16.13
C VAL A 331 -3.66 12.74 -16.47
N THR A 332 -3.21 12.96 -17.71
CA THR A 332 -2.76 14.28 -18.19
C THR A 332 -3.90 15.19 -18.66
N TYR A 333 -5.10 14.65 -18.85
CA TYR A 333 -6.26 15.38 -19.37
C TYR A 333 -7.27 15.69 -18.27
N PRO A 334 -7.99 16.82 -18.37
CA PRO A 334 -9.10 17.12 -17.47
C PRO A 334 -10.18 16.04 -17.63
N LEU A 335 -10.41 15.28 -16.57
CA LEU A 335 -11.42 14.24 -16.55
C LEU A 335 -12.81 14.86 -16.36
N SER A 336 -13.73 14.54 -17.25
CA SER A 336 -15.13 14.93 -17.07
C SER A 336 -15.76 14.13 -15.92
N HIS A 337 -16.78 14.70 -15.30
CA HIS A 337 -17.55 14.00 -14.26
C HIS A 337 -18.14 12.68 -14.79
N ASP A 338 -18.68 12.72 -16.01
CA ASP A 338 -19.28 11.55 -16.68
C ASP A 338 -18.27 10.42 -16.88
N LEU A 339 -17.03 10.75 -17.28
CA LEU A 339 -15.97 9.77 -17.44
C LEU A 339 -15.63 9.10 -16.11
N LEU A 340 -15.52 9.87 -15.03
CA LEU A 340 -15.25 9.33 -13.69
C LEU A 340 -16.38 8.42 -13.20
N LEU A 341 -17.64 8.81 -13.45
CA LEU A 341 -18.80 7.98 -13.11
C LEU A 341 -18.79 6.65 -13.87
N VAL A 342 -18.52 6.69 -15.18
CA VAL A 342 -18.45 5.47 -16.00
C VAL A 342 -17.30 4.57 -15.55
N HIS A 343 -16.13 5.15 -15.28
CA HIS A 343 -14.98 4.40 -14.76
C HIS A 343 -15.27 3.75 -13.41
N GLN A 344 -15.89 4.48 -12.48
CA GLN A 344 -16.28 3.94 -11.18
C GLN A 344 -17.27 2.78 -11.33
N SER A 345 -18.21 2.86 -12.28
CA SER A 345 -19.16 1.78 -12.53
C SER A 345 -18.53 0.48 -13.05
N LEU A 346 -17.24 0.48 -13.42
CA LEU A 346 -16.53 -0.75 -13.77
C LEU A 346 -16.34 -1.67 -12.57
N SER A 347 -16.38 -1.16 -11.33
CA SER A 347 -16.35 -2.01 -10.14
C SER A 347 -17.63 -2.84 -9.95
N ASP A 348 -18.69 -2.46 -10.66
CA ASP A 348 -20.00 -3.13 -10.59
C ASP A 348 -20.17 -4.19 -11.71
N VAL A 349 -19.20 -4.29 -12.62
CA VAL A 349 -19.21 -5.31 -13.68
C VAL A 349 -18.83 -6.65 -13.05
N GLU A 350 -19.68 -7.66 -13.23
CA GLU A 350 -19.41 -9.01 -12.76
C GLU A 350 -18.33 -9.66 -13.63
N GLY A 351 -17.26 -10.15 -13.00
CA GLY A 351 -16.20 -10.93 -13.66
C GLY A 351 -14.78 -10.49 -13.31
N ASP A 352 -13.88 -11.48 -13.22
CA ASP A 352 -12.47 -11.29 -12.81
C ASP A 352 -11.56 -10.77 -13.95
N PHE A 353 -12.15 -10.44 -15.10
CA PHE A 353 -11.43 -9.95 -16.28
C PHE A 353 -11.22 -8.43 -16.27
N ILE A 354 -11.93 -7.67 -15.43
CA ILE A 354 -11.69 -6.23 -15.30
C ILE A 354 -10.32 -6.01 -14.65
N ALA A 355 -9.45 -5.27 -15.34
CA ALA A 355 -8.13 -5.00 -14.84
C ALA A 355 -8.22 -4.07 -13.62
N CYS A 356 -7.72 -4.56 -12.49
CA CYS A 356 -7.68 -3.82 -11.24
C CYS A 356 -6.24 -3.59 -10.78
N ALA A 357 -6.02 -2.48 -10.09
CA ALA A 357 -4.76 -2.18 -9.41
C ALA A 357 -5.04 -1.69 -7.98
N PRO A 358 -4.14 -1.95 -7.03
CA PRO A 358 -4.32 -1.49 -5.67
C PRO A 358 -4.19 0.02 -5.56
N ALA A 359 -5.15 0.65 -4.89
CA ALA A 359 -5.12 2.05 -4.50
C ALA A 359 -5.15 2.15 -2.97
N LEU A 360 -4.26 2.99 -2.42
CA LEU A 360 -4.23 3.28 -0.99
C LEU A 360 -5.43 4.18 -0.65
N VAL A 361 -6.45 3.63 -0.01
CA VAL A 361 -7.66 4.37 0.39
C VAL A 361 -7.56 4.96 1.79
N ARG A 362 -6.67 4.39 2.62
CA ARG A 362 -6.35 4.91 3.95
C ARG A 362 -4.89 4.63 4.28
N SER A 363 -4.22 5.64 4.82
CA SER A 363 -2.88 5.56 5.40
C SER A 363 -2.89 6.45 6.64
N GLN A 364 -2.75 5.86 7.82
CA GLN A 364 -2.92 6.56 9.09
C GLN A 364 -1.88 6.15 10.13
N GLN A 365 -1.19 7.18 10.64
CA GLN A 365 -0.34 7.07 11.83
C GLN A 365 -1.18 7.25 13.09
N ILE A 366 -1.04 6.31 14.03
CA ILE A 366 -1.74 6.33 15.31
C ILE A 366 -0.75 6.67 16.42
N HIS A 367 -1.08 7.74 17.15
CA HIS A 367 -0.31 8.20 18.28
C HIS A 367 -0.71 7.41 19.53
N GLY A 368 0.22 6.67 20.12
CA GLY A 368 0.07 6.18 21.48
C GLY A 368 0.12 7.38 22.43
N GLY A 369 -1.03 7.74 23.02
CA GLY A 369 -1.04 8.67 24.13
C GLY A 369 -0.37 8.02 25.33
N THR A 370 0.66 8.66 25.89
CA THR A 370 1.16 8.31 27.23
C THR A 370 0.03 8.59 28.22
N ARG A 371 -0.45 7.57 28.93
CA ARG A 371 -1.28 7.77 30.13
C ARG A 371 -0.42 8.21 31.29
#